data_AF-A0A948G0M5-F1
#
_entry.id   AF-A0A948G0M5-F1
#
_cell.length_a   1.000
_cell.length_b   1.000
_cell.length_c   1.000
_cell.angle_alpha   90.00
_cell.angle_beta   90.00
_cell.angle_gamma   90.00
#
_symmetry.space_group_name_H-M   'P 1'
#
loop_
_entity.id
_entity.type
_entity.pdbx_description
1 polymer ?
#
loop_
_entity_poly.entity_id
_entity_poly.type
_entity_poly.pdbx_seq_one_letter_code
_entity_poly.pdbx_strand_id
1 'polypeptide(L)'
;TVPTVSKSRSTDTPVDHGVPQGLAISNILAAIYLINIDRFLDSLADVSCYRYVDDVLIFCNWKETEDIADKVIKRFAKIGLKVHDPITMPTKSSMGAITDRFDYLGYQFDNSVVSARQGTVENLKSSLVAIFTTHAHSKKKNEQFLLWRLNLRITGCVFENKSKGWLFFFSEINDEALLHVLDHYISKLCKRFKIKVKPKKFVRAFKELTHRRYETNYIPNFDDYDLDMMKEVLVDYFGMDVSKLEDDEIEFEFHKRVGRQVKDLLADVKDFGY
;
A
#
# COMPACT_ATOMS: atom_id res chain seq x y z
N THR A 1 -11.05 -3.04 18.84
CA THR A 1 -10.54 -4.35 18.34
C THR A 1 -9.84 -5.07 19.47
N VAL A 2 -9.77 -6.40 19.43
CA VAL A 2 -9.00 -7.19 20.40
C VAL A 2 -7.84 -7.87 19.66
N PRO A 3 -6.62 -7.93 20.24
CA PRO A 3 -5.51 -8.61 19.60
C PRO A 3 -5.80 -10.11 19.47
N THR A 4 -5.43 -10.71 18.33
CA THR A 4 -5.56 -12.16 18.16
C THR A 4 -4.48 -12.85 18.99
N VAL A 5 -4.90 -13.79 19.84
CA VAL A 5 -3.98 -14.68 20.56
C VAL A 5 -3.70 -15.91 19.70
N SER A 6 -2.43 -16.35 19.67
CA SER A 6 -1.98 -17.47 18.83
C SER A 6 -2.47 -18.84 19.33
N LYS A 7 -2.79 -18.96 20.62
CA LYS A 7 -3.46 -20.10 21.26
C LYS A 7 -4.30 -19.59 22.43
N SER A 8 -5.56 -19.98 22.49
CA SER A 8 -6.42 -19.74 23.66
C SER A 8 -5.95 -20.58 24.84
N ARG A 9 -5.83 -19.97 26.02
CA ARG A 9 -5.57 -20.65 27.30
C ARG A 9 -6.82 -20.58 28.17
N SER A 10 -7.00 -21.55 29.06
CA SER A 10 -8.10 -21.55 30.04
C SER A 10 -8.04 -20.40 31.04
N THR A 11 -6.88 -19.73 31.14
CA THR A 11 -6.65 -18.54 31.98
C THR A 11 -6.92 -17.23 31.25
N ASP A 12 -7.20 -17.27 29.94
CA ASP A 12 -7.46 -16.04 29.18
C ASP A 12 -8.82 -15.46 29.62
N THR A 13 -8.82 -14.18 29.97
CA THR A 13 -10.05 -13.48 30.31
C THR A 13 -10.95 -13.37 29.07
N PRO A 14 -12.21 -13.82 29.13
CA PRO A 14 -13.17 -13.58 28.06
C PRO A 14 -13.27 -12.09 27.78
N VAL A 15 -13.26 -11.71 26.50
CA VAL A 15 -13.42 -10.31 26.13
C VAL A 15 -14.88 -10.09 25.74
N ASP A 16 -15.55 -9.19 26.46
CA ASP A 16 -16.98 -8.93 26.27
C ASP A 16 -17.29 -8.12 24.99
N HIS A 17 -16.28 -7.46 24.42
CA HIS A 17 -16.44 -6.56 23.27
C HIS A 17 -15.31 -6.67 22.24
N GLY A 18 -15.69 -6.66 20.96
CA GLY A 18 -14.79 -6.55 19.82
C GLY A 18 -14.47 -7.89 19.15
N VAL A 19 -14.13 -7.81 17.87
CA VAL A 19 -13.68 -8.97 17.08
C VAL A 19 -12.14 -9.08 17.10
N PRO A 20 -11.58 -10.30 17.10
CA PRO A 20 -10.13 -10.49 17.07
C PRO A 20 -9.50 -10.01 15.76
N GLN A 21 -8.42 -9.24 15.86
CA GLN A 21 -7.73 -8.67 14.70
C GLN A 21 -6.88 -9.72 13.99
N GLY A 22 -7.20 -10.04 12.73
CA GLY A 22 -6.42 -10.99 11.92
C GLY A 22 -7.06 -12.36 11.73
N LEU A 23 -8.26 -12.59 12.29
CA LEU A 23 -9.08 -13.73 11.87
C LEU A 23 -9.79 -13.41 10.54
N ALA A 24 -9.82 -14.38 9.63
CA ALA A 24 -10.42 -14.21 8.31
C ALA A 24 -11.89 -13.74 8.37
N ILE A 25 -12.65 -14.18 9.39
CA ILE A 25 -14.07 -13.85 9.55
C ILE A 25 -14.30 -12.43 10.13
N SER A 26 -13.31 -11.86 10.83
CA SER A 26 -13.50 -10.60 11.57
C SER A 26 -13.86 -9.43 10.67
N ASN A 27 -13.29 -9.36 9.46
CA ASN A 27 -13.58 -8.29 8.51
C ASN A 27 -15.04 -8.35 8.04
N ILE A 28 -15.55 -9.54 7.77
CA ILE A 28 -16.96 -9.75 7.35
C ILE A 28 -17.90 -9.39 8.49
N LEU A 29 -17.60 -9.80 9.72
CA LEU A 29 -18.41 -9.45 10.89
C LEU A 29 -18.45 -7.94 11.15
N ALA A 30 -17.30 -7.26 11.02
CA ALA A 30 -17.24 -5.80 11.13
C ALA A 30 -18.06 -5.11 10.04
N ALA A 31 -18.02 -5.61 8.80
CA ALA A 31 -18.85 -5.10 7.71
C ALA A 31 -20.35 -5.29 7.99
N ILE A 32 -20.77 -6.49 8.42
CA ILE A 32 -22.17 -6.79 8.78
C ILE A 32 -22.66 -5.86 9.90
N TYR A 33 -21.83 -5.65 10.92
CA TYR A 33 -22.16 -4.78 12.05
C TYR A 33 -22.41 -3.32 11.63
N LEU A 34 -21.75 -2.86 10.57
CA LEU A 34 -21.89 -1.51 10.03
C LEU A 34 -22.99 -1.34 8.97
N ILE A 35 -23.68 -2.40 8.53
CA ILE A 35 -24.76 -2.32 7.50
C ILE A 35 -25.83 -1.28 7.85
N ASN A 36 -26.19 -1.17 9.13
CA ASN A 36 -27.20 -0.20 9.58
C ASN A 36 -26.70 1.24 9.63
N ILE A 37 -25.38 1.44 9.62
CA ILE A 37 -24.73 2.73 9.40
C ILE A 37 -24.78 3.07 7.92
N ASP A 38 -24.42 2.13 7.04
CA ASP A 38 -24.45 2.34 5.59
C ASP A 38 -25.83 2.80 5.12
N ARG A 39 -26.89 2.04 5.50
CA ARG A 39 -28.28 2.40 5.21
C ARG A 39 -28.69 3.78 5.73
N PHE A 40 -28.11 4.19 6.86
CA PHE A 40 -28.38 5.51 7.42
C PHE A 40 -27.68 6.60 6.63
N LEU A 41 -26.40 6.40 6.29
CA LEU A 41 -25.63 7.33 5.46
C LEU A 41 -26.27 7.50 4.08
N ASP A 42 -26.74 6.41 3.46
CA ASP A 42 -27.45 6.42 2.17
C ASP A 42 -28.81 7.14 2.24
N SER A 43 -29.41 7.25 3.43
CA SER A 43 -30.70 7.92 3.62
C SER A 43 -30.59 9.44 3.80
N LEU A 44 -29.37 9.98 3.93
CA LEU A 44 -29.14 11.42 4.06
C LEU A 44 -29.34 12.09 2.69
N ALA A 45 -30.32 13.00 2.59
CA ALA A 45 -30.56 13.76 1.37
C ALA A 45 -29.41 14.75 1.10
N ASP A 46 -29.08 14.96 -0.17
CA ASP A 46 -28.06 15.92 -0.64
C ASP A 46 -26.65 15.72 -0.05
N VAL A 47 -26.32 14.48 0.34
CA VAL A 47 -25.02 14.09 0.88
C VAL A 47 -24.42 12.95 0.04
N SER A 48 -23.11 12.98 -0.18
CA SER A 48 -22.36 11.85 -0.73
C SER A 48 -21.47 11.23 0.34
N CYS A 49 -21.70 9.96 0.66
CA CYS A 49 -20.95 9.24 1.68
C CYS A 49 -20.10 8.12 1.06
N TYR A 50 -18.84 8.03 1.49
CA TYR A 50 -17.90 7.00 1.07
C TYR A 50 -17.29 6.36 2.31
N ARG A 51 -17.51 5.07 2.52
CA ARG A 51 -16.93 4.32 3.64
C ARG A 51 -16.00 3.23 3.14
N TYR A 52 -14.83 3.14 3.76
CA TYR A 52 -13.91 2.03 3.61
C TYR A 52 -13.53 1.51 4.98
N VAL A 53 -14.05 0.34 5.35
CA VAL A 53 -13.91 -0.22 6.71
C VAL A 53 -14.40 0.79 7.75
N ASP A 54 -13.52 1.38 8.56
CA ASP A 54 -13.81 2.35 9.60
C ASP A 54 -13.64 3.81 9.14
N ASP A 55 -12.97 4.04 8.01
CA ASP A 55 -12.78 5.38 7.44
C ASP A 55 -14.03 5.82 6.68
N VAL A 56 -14.64 6.94 7.08
CA VAL A 56 -15.82 7.53 6.45
C VAL A 56 -15.49 8.92 5.94
N LEU A 57 -15.79 9.19 4.67
CA LEU A 57 -15.71 10.49 4.02
C LEU A 57 -17.11 10.94 3.62
N ILE A 58 -17.46 12.18 3.96
CA ILE A 58 -18.80 12.73 3.72
C ILE A 58 -18.66 14.08 3.02
N PHE A 59 -19.32 14.24 1.89
CA PHE A 59 -19.49 15.53 1.21
C PHE A 59 -20.92 16.03 1.40
N CYS A 60 -21.04 17.26 1.86
CA CYS A 60 -22.32 17.93 2.10
C CYS A 60 -22.19 19.44 1.90
N ASN A 61 -23.31 20.16 1.98
CA ASN A 61 -23.28 21.62 2.02
C ASN A 61 -22.60 22.12 3.29
N TRP A 62 -21.78 23.17 3.17
CA TRP A 62 -21.04 23.75 4.29
C TRP A 62 -21.92 24.11 5.50
N LYS A 63 -23.15 24.59 5.24
CA LYS A 63 -24.11 24.99 6.28
C LYS A 63 -24.65 23.83 7.11
N GLU A 64 -24.55 22.61 6.59
CA GLU A 64 -25.13 21.39 7.18
C GLU A 64 -24.06 20.51 7.86
N THR A 65 -22.77 20.86 7.69
CA THR A 65 -21.62 20.06 8.14
C THR A 65 -21.70 19.66 9.61
N GLU A 66 -21.97 20.62 10.51
CA GLU A 66 -22.03 20.36 11.95
C GLU A 66 -23.21 19.44 12.32
N ASP A 67 -24.40 19.69 11.76
CA ASP A 67 -25.60 18.87 12.01
C ASP A 67 -25.43 17.44 11.49
N ILE A 68 -24.84 17.29 10.29
CA ILE A 68 -24.55 15.97 9.72
C ILE A 68 -23.51 15.23 10.57
N ALA A 69 -22.42 15.88 10.96
CA ALA A 69 -21.41 15.29 11.83
C ALA A 69 -22.04 14.80 13.15
N ASP A 70 -22.85 15.64 13.78
CA ASP A 70 -23.59 15.30 15.00
C ASP A 70 -24.51 14.08 14.83
N LYS A 71 -25.28 14.06 13.75
CA LYS A 71 -26.18 12.94 13.41
C LYS A 71 -25.41 11.64 13.22
N VAL A 72 -24.29 11.69 12.50
CA VAL A 72 -23.43 10.53 12.25
C VAL A 72 -22.81 10.03 13.56
N ILE A 73 -22.21 10.91 14.36
CA ILE A 73 -21.62 10.55 15.66
C ILE A 73 -22.66 9.90 16.57
N LYS A 74 -23.85 10.49 16.68
CA LYS A 74 -24.97 9.92 17.47
C LYS A 74 -25.41 8.57 16.92
N ARG A 75 -25.39 8.36 15.59
CA ARG A 75 -25.75 7.08 14.97
C ARG A 75 -24.73 5.98 15.31
N PHE A 76 -23.43 6.26 15.24
CA PHE A 76 -22.39 5.33 15.67
C PHE A 76 -22.47 5.03 17.17
N ALA A 77 -22.73 6.04 18.00
CA ALA A 77 -22.90 5.86 19.44
C ALA A 77 -24.08 4.92 19.77
N LYS A 78 -25.19 4.98 19.02
CA LYS A 78 -26.36 4.10 19.20
C LYS A 78 -26.05 2.61 19.00
N ILE A 79 -25.03 2.27 18.20
CA ILE A 79 -24.62 0.88 18.02
C ILE A 79 -23.50 0.46 18.99
N GLY A 80 -22.98 1.39 19.81
CA GLY A 80 -21.91 1.12 20.77
C GLY A 80 -20.51 1.45 20.25
N LEU A 81 -20.40 2.21 19.15
CA LEU A 81 -19.12 2.69 18.63
C LEU A 81 -18.86 4.13 19.02
N LYS A 82 -17.60 4.42 19.36
CA LYS A 82 -17.13 5.77 19.67
C LYS A 82 -16.40 6.35 18.47
N VAL A 83 -16.93 7.42 17.90
CA VAL A 83 -16.25 8.20 16.86
C VAL A 83 -15.28 9.17 17.52
N HIS A 84 -14.15 9.42 16.88
CA HIS A 84 -13.28 10.52 17.26
C HIS A 84 -13.94 11.83 16.81
N ASP A 85 -14.36 12.66 17.75
CA ASP A 85 -15.09 13.88 17.43
C ASP A 85 -14.17 14.85 16.65
N PRO A 86 -14.61 15.35 15.48
CA PRO A 86 -13.78 16.20 14.63
C PRO A 86 -13.44 17.57 15.23
N ILE A 87 -14.23 18.05 16.20
CA ILE A 87 -14.00 19.33 16.88
C ILE A 87 -12.96 19.15 17.99
N THR A 88 -13.06 18.06 18.77
CA THR A 88 -12.18 17.84 19.93
C THR A 88 -10.91 17.04 19.60
N MET A 89 -10.91 16.24 18.53
CA MET A 89 -9.79 15.44 18.07
C MET A 89 -9.57 15.58 16.54
N PRO A 90 -9.17 16.78 16.07
CA PRO A 90 -9.06 17.09 14.64
C PRO A 90 -8.02 16.24 13.88
N THR A 91 -7.13 15.55 14.61
CA THR A 91 -6.10 14.69 14.02
C THR A 91 -6.60 13.35 13.52
N LYS A 92 -7.79 12.92 13.97
CA LYS A 92 -8.39 11.62 13.61
C LYS A 92 -9.68 11.75 12.82
N SER A 93 -10.39 12.86 12.99
CA SER A 93 -11.55 13.22 12.20
C SER A 93 -11.53 14.73 12.04
N SER A 94 -11.92 15.24 10.89
CA SER A 94 -11.86 16.66 10.62
C SER A 94 -13.05 17.09 9.76
N MET A 95 -13.32 18.39 9.78
CA MET A 95 -14.30 19.05 8.92
C MET A 95 -13.59 20.25 8.29
N GLY A 96 -13.83 20.49 7.01
CA GLY A 96 -13.16 21.53 6.25
C GLY A 96 -13.82 21.75 4.90
N ALA A 97 -13.45 22.83 4.22
CA ALA A 97 -13.89 23.04 2.86
C ALA A 97 -13.19 22.05 1.93
N ILE A 98 -13.83 21.68 0.81
CA ILE A 98 -13.20 20.82 -0.20
C ILE A 98 -11.94 21.44 -0.83
N THR A 99 -11.82 22.76 -0.75
CA THR A 99 -10.64 23.51 -1.17
C THR A 99 -9.47 23.39 -0.20
N ASP A 100 -9.74 22.98 1.04
CA ASP A 100 -8.73 22.69 2.03
C ASP A 100 -8.12 21.31 1.75
N ARG A 101 -6.86 21.14 2.13
CA ARG A 101 -6.19 19.87 1.97
C ARG A 101 -6.75 18.83 2.95
N PHE A 102 -7.07 17.64 2.45
CA PHE A 102 -7.50 16.52 3.27
C PHE A 102 -6.91 15.18 2.80
N ASP A 103 -6.85 14.21 3.71
CA ASP A 103 -6.32 12.88 3.43
C ASP A 103 -7.44 11.83 3.50
N TYR A 104 -7.45 10.87 2.58
CA TYR A 104 -8.36 9.71 2.62
C TYR A 104 -7.70 8.49 1.98
N LEU A 105 -7.73 7.34 2.65
CA LEU A 105 -7.13 6.07 2.18
C LEU A 105 -5.65 6.14 1.78
N GLY A 106 -4.89 7.04 2.42
CA GLY A 106 -3.48 7.25 2.12
C GLY A 106 -3.21 8.22 0.98
N TYR A 107 -4.25 8.67 0.28
CA TYR A 107 -4.18 9.77 -0.67
C TYR A 107 -4.32 11.11 0.06
N GLN A 108 -3.79 12.15 -0.57
CA GLN A 108 -3.93 13.54 -0.18
C GLN A 108 -4.55 14.31 -1.33
N PHE A 109 -5.63 15.02 -1.04
CA PHE A 109 -6.38 15.84 -1.98
C PHE A 109 -6.08 17.31 -1.70
N ASP A 110 -5.67 18.03 -2.73
CA ASP A 110 -5.44 19.47 -2.69
C ASP A 110 -6.02 20.07 -3.98
N ASN A 111 -7.29 20.50 -3.89
CA ASN A 111 -8.07 20.96 -5.03
C ASN A 111 -8.12 19.92 -6.17
N SER A 112 -7.51 20.22 -7.33
CA SER A 112 -7.44 19.31 -8.47
C SER A 112 -6.26 18.34 -8.40
N VAL A 113 -5.37 18.48 -7.41
CA VAL A 113 -4.19 17.62 -7.25
C VAL A 113 -4.51 16.48 -6.30
N VAL A 114 -4.30 15.26 -6.79
CA VAL A 114 -4.37 14.02 -6.01
C VAL A 114 -2.95 13.48 -5.91
N SER A 115 -2.44 13.41 -4.69
CA SER A 115 -1.08 12.95 -4.38
C SER A 115 -1.11 11.88 -3.30
N ALA A 116 0.05 11.33 -2.95
CA ALA A 116 0.18 10.42 -1.82
C ALA A 116 0.45 11.21 -0.54
N ARG A 117 -0.15 10.81 0.59
CA ARG A 117 0.07 11.49 1.87
C ARG A 117 1.56 11.51 2.24
N GLN A 118 2.00 12.58 2.89
CA GLN A 118 3.42 12.79 3.19
C GLN A 118 4.06 11.60 3.93
N GLY A 119 3.36 10.99 4.89
CA GLY A 119 3.86 9.84 5.65
C GLY A 119 4.16 8.60 4.78
N THR A 120 3.38 8.33 3.72
CA THR A 120 3.66 7.19 2.82
C THR A 120 4.84 7.48 1.90
N VAL A 121 4.99 8.74 1.47
CA VAL A 121 6.16 9.21 0.71
C VAL A 121 7.44 9.11 1.55
N GLU A 122 7.39 9.48 2.83
CA GLU A 122 8.53 9.38 3.75
C GLU A 122 8.91 7.93 4.05
N ASN A 123 7.93 7.04 4.22
CA ASN A 123 8.17 5.61 4.36
C ASN A 123 8.80 5.01 3.09
N LEU A 124 8.36 5.44 1.90
CA LEU A 124 8.99 5.06 0.64
C LEU A 124 10.45 5.54 0.60
N LYS A 125 10.71 6.82 0.86
CA LYS A 125 12.08 7.37 0.90
C LYS A 125 12.97 6.62 1.88
N SER A 126 12.48 6.32 3.07
CA SER A 126 13.18 5.55 4.09
C SER A 126 13.50 4.14 3.62
N SER A 127 12.54 3.46 2.97
CA SER A 127 12.77 2.14 2.39
C SER A 127 13.81 2.14 1.27
N LEU A 128 13.85 3.19 0.44
CA LEU A 128 14.88 3.35 -0.60
C LEU A 128 16.27 3.52 0.03
N VAL A 129 16.41 4.37 1.05
CA VAL A 129 17.67 4.53 1.78
C VAL A 129 18.11 3.22 2.41
N ALA A 130 17.19 2.47 3.01
CA ALA A 130 17.49 1.18 3.62
C ALA A 130 18.14 0.21 2.62
N ILE A 131 17.66 0.16 1.37
CA ILE A 131 18.25 -0.67 0.30
C ILE A 131 19.74 -0.30 0.06
N PHE A 132 20.05 1.00 -0.05
CA PHE A 132 21.44 1.46 -0.21
C PHE A 132 22.30 1.15 1.01
N THR A 133 21.77 1.39 2.21
CA THR A 133 22.47 1.13 3.49
C THR A 133 22.77 -0.36 3.66
N THR A 134 21.81 -1.25 3.39
CA THR A 134 22.02 -2.70 3.43
C THR A 134 23.12 -3.13 2.45
N HIS A 135 23.14 -2.58 1.23
CA HIS A 135 24.22 -2.84 0.30
C HIS A 135 25.57 -2.32 0.81
N ALA A 136 25.62 -1.11 1.40
CA ALA A 136 26.82 -0.52 1.97
C ALA A 136 27.41 -1.31 3.15
N HIS A 137 26.59 -2.02 3.92
CA HIS A 137 27.04 -2.89 5.02
C HIS A 137 27.20 -4.38 4.64
N SER A 138 26.74 -4.79 3.45
CA SER A 138 26.90 -6.18 2.99
C SER A 138 28.38 -6.56 2.84
N LYS A 139 28.73 -7.79 3.26
CA LYS A 139 30.06 -8.39 3.08
C LYS A 139 30.37 -8.64 1.60
N LYS A 140 29.37 -9.04 0.81
CA LYS A 140 29.48 -9.26 -0.64
C LYS A 140 28.77 -8.12 -1.36
N LYS A 141 29.53 -7.25 -2.03
CA LYS A 141 28.97 -6.17 -2.84
C LYS A 141 28.47 -6.78 -4.15
N ASN A 142 27.15 -6.80 -4.33
CA ASN A 142 26.52 -7.14 -5.59
C ASN A 142 25.71 -5.91 -6.06
N GLU A 143 26.27 -5.16 -7.01
CA GLU A 143 25.61 -3.98 -7.58
C GLU A 143 24.39 -4.34 -8.43
N GLN A 144 24.40 -5.52 -9.08
CA GLN A 144 23.30 -6.03 -9.88
C GLN A 144 22.09 -6.39 -9.00
N PHE A 145 22.33 -7.02 -7.85
CA PHE A 145 21.28 -7.26 -6.84
C PHE A 145 20.73 -5.96 -6.24
N LEU A 146 21.61 -4.98 -5.96
CA LEU A 146 21.18 -3.65 -5.52
C LEU A 146 20.26 -3.01 -6.56
N LEU A 147 20.68 -3.00 -7.82
CA LEU A 147 19.91 -2.44 -8.93
C LEU A 147 18.55 -3.14 -9.07
N TRP A 148 18.54 -4.47 -9.00
CA TRP A 148 17.32 -5.26 -9.08
C TRP A 148 16.35 -4.93 -7.95
N ARG A 149 16.81 -4.90 -6.68
CA ARG A 149 15.97 -4.52 -5.54
C ARG A 149 15.46 -3.09 -5.63
N LEU A 150 16.31 -2.17 -6.07
CA LEU A 150 15.95 -0.77 -6.23
C LEU A 150 14.89 -0.60 -7.32
N ASN A 151 15.09 -1.25 -8.47
CA ASN A 151 14.12 -1.25 -9.57
C ASN A 151 12.79 -1.84 -9.13
N LEU A 152 12.80 -2.98 -8.44
CA LEU A 152 11.61 -3.63 -7.90
C LEU A 152 10.85 -2.71 -6.94
N ARG A 153 11.58 -1.94 -6.09
CA ARG A 153 10.94 -0.98 -5.18
C ARG A 153 10.34 0.23 -5.90
N ILE A 154 10.93 0.65 -7.03
CA ILE A 154 10.47 1.78 -7.84
C ILE A 154 9.24 1.39 -8.66
N THR A 155 9.33 0.30 -9.42
CA THR A 155 8.28 -0.12 -10.36
C THR A 155 7.17 -0.88 -9.67
N GLY A 156 7.47 -1.59 -8.59
CA GLY A 156 6.65 -2.72 -8.17
C GLY A 156 6.84 -3.92 -9.08
N CYS A 157 5.96 -4.90 -8.93
CA CYS A 157 5.86 -6.12 -9.72
C CYS A 157 4.45 -6.70 -9.64
N VAL A 158 4.18 -7.65 -10.51
CA VAL A 158 3.07 -8.61 -10.34
C VAL A 158 3.64 -9.92 -9.83
N PHE A 159 3.04 -10.47 -8.79
CA PHE A 159 3.42 -11.75 -8.20
C PHE A 159 2.23 -12.38 -7.47
N GLU A 160 1.94 -13.65 -7.76
CA GLU A 160 0.80 -14.41 -7.26
C GLU A 160 -0.54 -13.73 -7.60
N ASN A 161 -0.69 -13.28 -8.84
CA ASN A 161 -1.82 -12.51 -9.38
C ASN A 161 -2.07 -11.17 -8.69
N LYS A 162 -1.11 -10.68 -7.90
CA LYS A 162 -1.24 -9.43 -7.16
C LYS A 162 -0.28 -8.36 -7.64
N SER A 163 -0.84 -7.18 -7.85
CA SER A 163 -0.09 -5.95 -8.10
C SER A 163 0.55 -5.49 -6.79
N LYS A 164 1.88 -5.53 -6.72
CA LYS A 164 2.65 -5.16 -5.53
C LYS A 164 3.59 -4.01 -5.86
N GLY A 165 3.42 -2.87 -5.22
CA GLY A 165 4.30 -1.72 -5.37
C GLY A 165 3.63 -0.43 -4.94
N TRP A 166 4.45 0.57 -4.62
CA TRP A 166 3.96 1.89 -4.24
C TRP A 166 3.19 2.55 -5.39
N LEU A 167 3.69 2.44 -6.63
CA LEU A 167 3.00 2.99 -7.81
C LEU A 167 1.69 2.29 -8.14
N PHE A 168 1.59 0.97 -7.90
CA PHE A 168 0.33 0.25 -8.08
C PHE A 168 -0.73 0.73 -7.09
N PHE A 169 -0.36 0.85 -5.81
CA PHE A 169 -1.28 1.36 -4.79
C PHE A 169 -1.71 2.81 -5.04
N PHE A 170 -0.79 3.65 -5.52
CA PHE A 170 -1.01 5.07 -5.81
C PHE A 170 -1.20 5.33 -7.32
N SER A 171 -1.90 4.45 -8.05
CA SER A 171 -2.10 4.60 -9.49
C SER A 171 -2.95 5.82 -9.88
N GLU A 172 -3.79 6.29 -8.96
CA GLU A 172 -4.75 7.38 -9.18
C GLU A 172 -4.18 8.79 -8.88
N ILE A 173 -2.89 8.90 -8.56
CA ILE A 173 -2.27 10.22 -8.37
C ILE A 173 -2.15 10.95 -9.70
N ASN A 174 -2.24 12.28 -9.67
CA ASN A 174 -1.97 13.14 -10.83
C ASN A 174 -0.79 14.11 -10.59
N ASP A 175 -0.14 14.01 -9.42
CA ASP A 175 1.03 14.78 -9.04
C ASP A 175 2.32 14.24 -9.71
N GLU A 176 2.54 14.59 -10.98
CA GLU A 176 3.78 14.22 -11.68
C GLU A 176 5.02 14.86 -11.02
N ALA A 177 4.88 16.02 -10.37
CA ALA A 177 5.99 16.70 -9.71
C ALA A 177 6.56 15.85 -8.56
N LEU A 178 5.71 15.19 -7.76
CA LEU A 178 6.14 14.24 -6.75
C LEU A 178 7.01 13.11 -7.34
N LEU A 179 6.63 12.57 -8.50
CA LEU A 179 7.40 11.51 -9.16
C LEU A 179 8.80 11.98 -9.59
N HIS A 180 8.91 13.21 -10.12
CA HIS A 180 10.22 13.82 -10.43
C HIS A 180 11.06 14.07 -9.17
N VAL A 181 10.43 14.45 -8.05
CA VAL A 181 11.11 14.60 -6.75
C VAL A 181 11.67 13.26 -6.28
N LEU A 182 10.93 12.17 -6.42
CA LEU A 182 11.39 10.82 -6.07
C LEU A 182 12.56 10.36 -6.97
N ASP A 183 12.48 10.62 -8.28
CA ASP A 183 13.58 10.33 -9.22
C ASP A 183 14.85 11.12 -8.87
N HIS A 184 14.69 12.40 -8.55
CA HIS A 184 15.82 13.23 -8.11
C HIS A 184 16.40 12.74 -6.78
N TYR A 185 15.57 12.29 -5.86
CA TYR A 185 15.99 11.70 -4.58
C TYR A 185 16.86 10.46 -4.80
N ILE A 186 16.46 9.55 -5.68
CA ILE A 186 17.28 8.38 -6.04
C ILE A 186 18.61 8.79 -6.64
N SER A 187 18.62 9.77 -7.55
CA SER A 187 19.87 10.28 -8.15
C SER A 187 20.83 10.81 -7.08
N LYS A 188 20.32 11.52 -6.07
CA LYS A 188 21.12 11.96 -4.91
C LYS A 188 21.66 10.79 -4.10
N LEU A 189 20.87 9.74 -3.88
CA LEU A 189 21.32 8.53 -3.18
C LEU A 189 22.41 7.79 -3.98
N CYS A 190 22.24 7.60 -5.29
CA CYS A 190 23.27 6.99 -6.15
C CYS A 190 24.60 7.75 -6.04
N LYS A 191 24.57 9.09 -6.09
CA LYS A 191 25.77 9.92 -5.89
C LYS A 191 26.38 9.76 -4.50
N ARG A 192 25.55 9.81 -3.44
CA ARG A 192 25.99 9.67 -2.05
C ARG A 192 26.68 8.33 -1.78
N PHE A 193 26.13 7.25 -2.31
CA PHE A 193 26.64 5.89 -2.13
C PHE A 193 27.64 5.46 -3.23
N LYS A 194 28.03 6.38 -4.12
CA LYS A 194 28.99 6.14 -5.23
C LYS A 194 28.60 4.98 -6.15
N ILE A 195 27.30 4.79 -6.37
CA ILE A 195 26.75 3.73 -7.22
C ILE A 195 26.72 4.20 -8.68
N LYS A 196 27.33 3.41 -9.58
CA LYS A 196 27.43 3.74 -11.01
C LYS A 196 26.25 3.27 -11.84
N VAL A 197 25.49 2.29 -11.36
CA VAL A 197 24.32 1.77 -12.07
C VAL A 197 23.19 2.78 -12.16
N LYS A 198 22.44 2.72 -13.27
CA LYS A 198 21.32 3.62 -13.56
C LYS A 198 20.00 2.92 -13.21
N PRO A 199 19.32 3.27 -12.11
CA PRO A 199 18.03 2.70 -11.78
C PRO A 199 16.93 3.14 -12.74
N LYS A 200 15.82 2.38 -12.71
CA LYS A 200 14.54 2.75 -13.31
C LYS A 200 14.03 4.05 -12.68
N LYS A 201 13.06 4.68 -13.34
CA LYS A 201 12.48 5.96 -12.94
C LYS A 201 11.02 5.81 -12.56
N PHE A 202 10.59 6.46 -11.49
CA PHE A 202 9.21 6.55 -11.06
C PHE A 202 8.33 7.17 -12.14
N VAL A 203 8.75 8.27 -12.76
CA VAL A 203 7.97 8.94 -13.82
C VAL A 203 7.72 8.02 -15.01
N ARG A 204 8.75 7.25 -15.41
CA ARG A 204 8.61 6.29 -16.51
C ARG A 204 7.74 5.11 -16.09
N ALA A 205 7.98 4.54 -14.91
CA ALA A 205 7.20 3.43 -14.39
C ALA A 205 5.71 3.78 -14.27
N PHE A 206 5.39 4.99 -13.82
CA PHE A 206 4.02 5.49 -13.73
C PHE A 206 3.37 5.59 -15.10
N LYS A 207 4.03 6.21 -16.10
CA LYS A 207 3.48 6.31 -17.47
C LYS A 207 3.27 4.93 -18.12
N GLU A 208 4.17 3.98 -17.88
CA GLU A 208 4.00 2.59 -18.32
C GLU A 208 2.81 1.93 -17.63
N LEU A 209 2.64 2.14 -16.32
CA LEU A 209 1.50 1.63 -15.56
C LEU A 209 0.16 2.22 -16.03
N THR A 210 0.10 3.53 -16.30
CA THR A 210 -1.13 4.22 -16.71
C THR A 210 -1.55 3.87 -18.13
N HIS A 211 -0.60 3.69 -19.06
CA HIS A 211 -0.90 3.54 -20.49
C HIS A 211 -0.68 2.14 -21.06
N ARG A 212 0.16 1.32 -20.44
CA ARG A 212 0.64 0.03 -20.98
C ARG A 212 0.70 -1.06 -19.90
N ARG A 213 -0.22 -1.03 -18.93
CA ARG A 213 -0.24 -1.94 -17.76
C ARG A 213 -0.03 -3.42 -18.10
N TYR A 214 -0.66 -3.90 -19.17
CA TYR A 214 -0.65 -5.32 -19.55
C TYR A 214 0.39 -5.68 -20.64
N GLU A 215 1.06 -4.67 -21.20
CA GLU A 215 2.01 -4.86 -22.32
C GLU A 215 3.46 -4.52 -21.94
N THR A 216 3.64 -3.87 -20.79
CA THR A 216 4.93 -3.29 -20.43
C THR A 216 5.89 -4.31 -19.84
N ASN A 217 7.05 -4.47 -20.50
CA ASN A 217 8.20 -5.18 -19.92
C ASN A 217 8.99 -4.29 -18.94
N TYR A 218 8.54 -3.06 -18.70
CA TYR A 218 9.21 -2.16 -17.76
C TYR A 218 8.89 -2.49 -16.30
N ILE A 219 7.74 -3.09 -16.03
CA ILE A 219 7.33 -3.56 -14.70
C ILE A 219 7.37 -5.09 -14.76
N PRO A 220 8.16 -5.77 -13.91
CA PRO A 220 8.25 -7.22 -13.97
C PRO A 220 6.91 -7.87 -13.57
N ASN A 221 6.41 -8.76 -14.43
CA ASN A 221 5.37 -9.72 -14.08
C ASN A 221 6.01 -11.07 -13.83
N PHE A 222 6.18 -11.45 -12.56
CA PHE A 222 6.82 -12.71 -12.20
C PHE A 222 5.93 -13.93 -12.42
N ASP A 223 4.63 -13.74 -12.66
CA ASP A 223 3.70 -14.84 -12.93
C ASP A 223 3.82 -15.34 -14.39
N ASP A 224 4.37 -14.50 -15.29
CA ASP A 224 4.60 -14.84 -16.70
C ASP A 224 6.01 -15.44 -16.96
N TYR A 225 6.80 -15.66 -15.90
CA TYR A 225 8.18 -16.12 -16.05
C TYR A 225 8.20 -17.62 -16.36
N ASP A 226 8.98 -18.00 -17.38
CA ASP A 226 9.32 -19.40 -17.62
C ASP A 226 10.49 -19.87 -16.73
N LEU A 227 10.77 -21.18 -16.76
CA LEU A 227 11.85 -21.78 -15.97
C LEU A 227 13.22 -21.15 -16.24
N ASP A 228 13.50 -20.73 -17.48
CA ASP A 228 14.80 -20.14 -17.82
C ASP A 228 14.93 -18.73 -17.25
N MET A 229 13.87 -17.92 -17.33
CA MET A 229 13.80 -16.61 -16.68
C MET A 229 13.89 -16.73 -15.14
N MET A 230 13.28 -17.76 -14.55
CA MET A 230 13.43 -18.03 -13.11
C MET A 230 14.87 -18.38 -12.75
N LYS A 231 15.54 -19.23 -13.54
CA LYS A 231 16.96 -19.57 -13.39
C LYS A 231 17.84 -18.33 -13.46
N GLU A 232 17.63 -17.47 -14.46
CA GLU A 232 18.35 -16.20 -14.60
C GLU A 232 18.23 -15.34 -13.34
N VAL A 233 17.02 -15.16 -12.80
CA VAL A 233 16.80 -14.39 -11.56
C VAL A 233 17.56 -14.99 -10.39
N LEU A 234 17.52 -16.32 -10.22
CA LEU A 234 18.19 -17.02 -9.13
C LEU A 234 19.72 -16.92 -9.20
N VAL A 235 20.27 -17.04 -10.41
CA VAL A 235 21.71 -16.97 -10.66
C VAL A 235 22.21 -15.53 -10.53
N ASP A 236 21.64 -14.60 -11.29
CA ASP A 236 22.15 -13.25 -11.45
C ASP A 236 21.99 -12.41 -10.18
N TYR A 237 20.83 -12.52 -9.54
CA TYR A 237 20.50 -11.66 -8.42
C TYR A 237 20.76 -12.33 -7.08
N PHE A 238 20.50 -13.63 -6.96
CA PHE A 238 20.68 -14.36 -5.71
C PHE A 238 21.97 -15.19 -5.64
N GLY A 239 22.75 -15.27 -6.73
CA GLY A 239 24.03 -16.00 -6.76
C GLY A 239 23.88 -17.49 -6.45
N MET A 240 22.73 -18.06 -6.81
CA MET A 240 22.41 -19.47 -6.58
C MET A 240 22.95 -20.32 -7.72
N ASP A 241 23.56 -21.44 -7.38
CA ASP A 241 23.86 -22.47 -8.36
C ASP A 241 22.61 -23.32 -8.59
N VAL A 242 22.04 -23.23 -9.79
CA VAL A 242 20.82 -23.94 -10.21
C VAL A 242 21.15 -25.21 -11.03
N SER A 243 22.42 -25.51 -11.27
CA SER A 243 22.85 -26.60 -12.17
C SER A 243 22.47 -28.01 -11.70
N LYS A 244 22.13 -28.17 -10.42
CA LYS A 244 21.79 -29.45 -9.78
C LYS A 244 20.36 -29.52 -9.27
N LEU A 245 19.57 -28.49 -9.54
CA LEU A 245 18.19 -28.40 -9.08
C LEU A 245 17.27 -28.98 -10.15
N GLU A 246 16.29 -29.76 -9.70
CA GLU A 246 15.16 -30.17 -10.54
C GLU A 246 14.25 -28.96 -10.79
N ASP A 247 13.44 -29.01 -11.86
CA ASP A 247 12.58 -27.88 -12.25
C ASP A 247 11.63 -27.44 -11.11
N ASP A 248 11.04 -28.38 -10.36
CA ASP A 248 10.20 -28.10 -9.19
C ASP A 248 10.95 -27.36 -8.06
N GLU A 249 12.24 -27.67 -7.87
CA GLU A 249 13.07 -27.01 -6.85
C GLU A 249 13.42 -25.58 -7.25
N ILE A 250 13.57 -25.33 -8.54
CA ILE A 250 13.83 -24.01 -9.12
C ILE A 250 12.62 -23.11 -8.91
N GLU A 251 11.42 -23.59 -9.25
CA GLU A 251 10.18 -22.87 -9.00
C GLU A 251 10.01 -22.54 -7.51
N PHE A 252 10.22 -23.54 -6.65
CA PHE A 252 10.10 -23.35 -5.20
C PHE A 252 11.08 -22.28 -4.66
N GLU A 253 12.36 -22.35 -5.03
CA GLU A 253 13.35 -21.36 -4.58
C GLU A 253 13.11 -19.97 -5.18
N PHE A 254 12.63 -19.88 -6.42
CA PHE A 254 12.20 -18.63 -7.03
C PHE A 254 11.06 -17.99 -6.23
N HIS A 255 9.93 -18.69 -6.05
CA HIS A 255 8.78 -18.17 -5.31
C HIS A 255 9.14 -17.80 -3.87
N LYS A 256 9.94 -18.63 -3.20
CA LYS A 256 10.40 -18.36 -1.83
C LYS A 256 11.26 -17.11 -1.73
N ARG A 257 12.19 -16.89 -2.66
CA ARG A 257 13.12 -15.76 -2.61
C ARG A 257 12.49 -14.46 -3.09
N VAL A 258 11.79 -14.50 -4.22
CA VAL A 258 11.02 -13.35 -4.72
C VAL A 258 9.93 -12.98 -3.72
N GLY A 259 9.18 -13.96 -3.22
CA GLY A 259 8.17 -13.80 -2.18
C GLY A 259 8.68 -13.03 -0.96
N ARG A 260 9.89 -13.35 -0.48
CA ARG A 260 10.54 -12.61 0.63
C ARG A 260 10.86 -11.16 0.28
N GLN A 261 11.23 -10.86 -0.96
CA GLN A 261 11.55 -9.48 -1.39
C GLN A 261 10.30 -8.65 -1.62
N VAL A 262 9.22 -9.27 -2.12
CA VAL A 262 7.95 -8.57 -2.42
C VAL A 262 7.04 -8.44 -1.20
N LYS A 263 7.29 -9.19 -0.12
CA LYS A 263 6.47 -9.16 1.10
C LYS A 263 6.34 -7.76 1.72
N ASP A 264 7.39 -6.95 1.61
CA ASP A 264 7.42 -5.59 2.18
C ASP A 264 6.90 -4.52 1.19
N LEU A 265 6.47 -4.93 -0.01
CA LEU A 265 5.83 -4.04 -0.97
C LEU A 265 4.36 -3.85 -0.61
N LEU A 266 3.86 -2.63 -0.84
CA LEU A 266 2.44 -2.35 -0.70
C LEU A 266 1.68 -3.18 -1.73
N ALA A 267 0.68 -3.94 -1.28
CA ALA A 267 -0.21 -4.65 -2.18
C ALA A 267 -1.39 -3.74 -2.54
N ASP A 268 -1.76 -3.74 -3.82
CA ASP A 268 -3.04 -3.19 -4.26
C ASP A 268 -4.19 -4.06 -3.71
N VAL A 269 -5.35 -3.42 -3.50
CA VAL A 269 -6.58 -4.10 -3.08
C VAL A 269 -7.19 -4.89 -4.25
N LYS A 270 -6.90 -4.48 -5.49
CA LYS A 270 -7.33 -5.19 -6.70
C LYS A 270 -6.30 -6.21 -7.16
N ASP A 271 -6.78 -7.38 -7.59
CA ASP A 271 -5.94 -8.37 -8.26
C ASP A 271 -5.50 -7.82 -9.63
N PHE A 272 -4.37 -8.31 -10.15
CA PHE A 272 -3.82 -7.78 -11.40
C PHE A 272 -4.70 -8.11 -12.62
N GLY A 273 -5.48 -9.19 -12.55
CA GLY A 273 -6.26 -9.73 -13.67
C GLY A 273 -7.78 -9.46 -13.68
N TYR A 274 -8.36 -8.91 -12.61
CA TYR A 274 -9.82 -8.64 -12.50
C TYR A 274 -10.13 -7.47 -11.56
#